data_AF-A0A0H3GYN4-F1
#
_entry.id   AF-A0A0H3GYN4-F1
#
_cell.length_a   1.000
_cell.length_b   1.000
_cell.length_c   1.000
_cell.angle_alpha   90.00
_cell.angle_beta   90.00
_cell.angle_gamma   90.00
#
_symmetry.space_group_name_H-M   'P 1'
#
loop_
_entity.id
_entity.type
_entity.pdbx_description
1 polymer ?
#
loop_
_entity_poly.entity_id
_entity_poly.type
_entity_poly.pdbx_seq_one_letter_code
_entity_poly.pdbx_strand_id
1 'polypeptide(L)'
;MFMFSHYTLNAFSPRVFIRYKRHACLMAVLLFICGACCLAWPLVAGWYLATVTGMLLMICGFYSLYSLIVFRQQHWKSRLVALIFAIAWIVLGLSFVVNPLNGMSSLAILFGFLFVLGGISRIVNGCQTRKQSGAGWNIFIGLLDLLIACLWLAMNPQQSWLFITAFIGVEMIFSAIGLLVLRNKMKHAQA
;
A
#
# COMPACT_ATOMS: atom_id res chain seq x y z
N MET A 1 8.84 5.82 -14.39
CA MET A 1 10.19 5.28 -14.12
C MET A 1 11.12 6.47 -13.91
N PHE A 2 11.30 6.91 -12.66
CA PHE A 2 12.29 7.95 -12.34
C PHE A 2 13.67 7.38 -12.70
N MET A 3 14.35 7.99 -13.68
CA MET A 3 15.77 7.76 -13.93
C MET A 3 16.54 8.20 -12.69
N PHE A 4 16.70 7.28 -11.74
CA PHE A 4 17.69 7.40 -10.68
C PHE A 4 19.05 7.25 -11.36
N SER A 5 19.61 8.36 -11.81
CA SER A 5 20.97 8.44 -12.32
C SER A 5 21.90 7.81 -11.28
N HIS A 6 22.67 6.80 -11.69
CA HIS A 6 23.62 6.05 -10.86
C HIS A 6 24.58 6.95 -10.04
N TYR A 7 24.72 8.23 -10.41
CA TYR A 7 25.57 9.20 -9.73
C TYR A 7 25.14 9.55 -8.30
N THR A 8 23.85 9.53 -7.93
CA THR A 8 23.45 9.90 -6.56
C THR A 8 23.69 8.79 -5.54
N LEU A 9 23.82 7.53 -5.97
CA LEU A 9 24.09 6.41 -5.06
C LEU A 9 25.50 6.47 -4.48
N ASN A 10 26.47 7.05 -5.20
CA ASN A 10 27.85 7.21 -4.71
C ASN A 10 28.04 8.41 -3.77
N ALA A 11 27.03 9.29 -3.62
CA ALA A 11 27.10 10.42 -2.69
C ALA A 11 26.81 10.02 -1.22
N PHE A 12 26.37 8.78 -0.96
CA PHE A 12 26.07 8.34 0.40
C PHE A 12 27.32 7.92 1.15
N SER A 13 27.68 8.71 2.16
CA SER A 13 28.79 8.39 3.07
C SER A 13 28.62 7.00 3.72
N PRO A 14 29.71 6.24 3.95
CA PRO A 14 29.65 4.85 4.42
C PRO A 14 28.90 4.68 5.76
N ARG A 15 28.84 5.74 6.58
CA ARG A 15 28.12 5.73 7.87
C ARG A 15 26.59 5.66 7.67
N VAL A 16 26.03 6.41 6.72
CA VAL A 16 24.58 6.44 6.46
C VAL A 16 24.12 5.08 5.94
N PHE A 17 24.97 4.42 5.15
CA PHE A 17 24.67 3.12 4.57
C PHE A 17 24.57 2.00 5.61
N ILE A 18 25.47 1.97 6.61
CA ILE A 18 25.41 1.00 7.71
C ILE A 18 24.12 1.20 8.52
N ARG A 19 23.76 2.44 8.81
CA ARG A 19 22.52 2.76 9.54
C ARG A 19 21.29 2.35 8.74
N TYR A 20 21.25 2.67 7.45
CA TYR A 20 20.17 2.27 6.55
C TYR A 20 20.01 0.75 6.47
N LYS A 21 21.12 -0.01 6.36
CA LYS A 21 21.09 -1.49 6.38
C LYS A 21 20.50 -2.06 7.67
N ARG A 22 20.81 -1.47 8.83
CA ARG A 22 20.23 -1.88 10.11
C ARG A 22 18.73 -1.60 10.15
N HIS A 23 18.31 -0.39 9.75
CA HIS A 23 16.88 -0.04 9.69
C HIS A 23 16.10 -0.90 8.69
N ALA A 24 16.65 -1.16 7.49
CA ALA A 24 16.02 -2.03 6.49
C ALA A 24 15.85 -3.47 7.00
N CYS A 25 16.85 -4.01 7.69
CA CYS A 25 16.77 -5.34 8.29
C CYS A 25 15.70 -5.42 9.40
N LEU A 26 15.66 -4.42 10.28
CA LEU A 26 14.66 -4.36 11.35
C LEU A 26 13.25 -4.28 10.77
N MET A 27 13.02 -3.43 9.76
CA MET A 27 11.74 -3.32 9.08
C MET A 27 11.36 -4.62 8.36
N ALA A 28 12.31 -5.29 7.71
CA ALA A 28 12.05 -6.57 7.06
C ALA A 28 11.63 -7.66 8.07
N VAL A 29 12.32 -7.77 9.21
CA VAL A 29 11.98 -8.74 10.25
C VAL A 29 10.59 -8.44 10.84
N LEU A 30 10.30 -7.18 11.14
CA LEU A 30 8.98 -6.76 11.64
C LEU A 30 7.86 -7.07 10.64
N LEU A 31 8.07 -6.79 9.35
CA LEU A 31 7.11 -7.10 8.29
C LEU A 31 6.91 -8.60 8.13
N PHE A 32 7.97 -9.39 8.23
CA PHE A 32 7.89 -10.85 8.12
C PHE A 32 7.11 -11.45 9.30
N ILE A 33 7.39 -11.02 10.54
CA ILE A 33 6.67 -11.46 11.74
C ILE A 33 5.19 -11.06 11.64
N CYS A 34 4.91 -9.80 11.32
CA CYS A 34 3.54 -9.31 11.22
C CYS A 34 2.78 -10.01 10.08
N GLY A 35 3.42 -10.24 8.93
CA GLY A 35 2.86 -11.01 7.82
C GLY A 35 2.57 -12.45 8.19
N ALA A 36 3.49 -13.14 8.89
CA ALA A 36 3.27 -14.50 9.38
C ALA A 36 2.13 -14.58 10.41
N CYS A 37 2.06 -13.63 11.35
CA CYS A 37 0.94 -13.52 12.30
C CYS A 37 -0.40 -13.25 11.60
N CYS A 38 -0.38 -12.45 10.53
CA CYS A 38 -1.55 -12.15 9.69
C CYS A 38 -2.10 -13.41 9.02
N LEU A 39 -1.22 -14.31 8.57
CA LEU A 39 -1.59 -15.58 7.97
C LEU A 39 -2.00 -16.65 8.99
N ALA A 40 -1.43 -16.61 10.20
CA ALA A 40 -1.78 -17.56 11.27
C ALA A 40 -3.21 -17.37 11.79
N TRP A 41 -3.64 -16.11 11.97
CA TRP A 41 -4.98 -15.78 12.47
C TRP A 41 -5.64 -14.66 11.64
N PRO A 42 -6.13 -14.97 10.43
CA PRO A 42 -6.60 -13.96 9.48
C PRO A 42 -7.81 -13.17 10.00
N LEU A 43 -8.74 -13.78 10.74
CA LEU A 43 -9.90 -13.06 11.25
C LEU A 43 -9.51 -11.98 12.27
N VAL A 44 -8.64 -12.35 13.22
CA VAL A 44 -8.17 -11.46 14.28
C VAL A 44 -7.26 -10.37 13.69
N ALA A 45 -6.33 -10.75 12.81
CA ALA A 45 -5.46 -9.80 12.13
C ALA A 45 -6.26 -8.81 11.26
N GLY A 46 -7.30 -9.28 10.57
CA GLY A 46 -8.19 -8.44 9.78
C GLY A 46 -8.89 -7.36 10.61
N TRP A 47 -9.36 -7.70 11.81
CA TRP A 47 -9.92 -6.73 12.74
C TRP A 47 -8.92 -5.66 13.16
N TYR A 48 -7.69 -6.07 13.52
CA TYR A 48 -6.64 -5.12 13.87
C TYR A 48 -6.23 -4.23 12.69
N LEU A 49 -6.12 -4.78 11.49
CA LEU A 49 -5.79 -4.01 10.29
C LEU A 49 -6.88 -2.98 9.95
N ALA A 50 -8.15 -3.35 10.05
CA ALA A 50 -9.27 -2.43 9.81
C ALA A 50 -9.31 -1.30 10.85
N THR A 51 -9.13 -1.61 12.13
CA THR A 51 -9.09 -0.60 13.21
C THR A 51 -7.90 0.33 13.08
N VAL A 52 -6.70 -0.19 12.83
CA VAL A 52 -5.48 0.64 12.61
C VAL A 52 -5.66 1.52 11.39
N THR A 53 -6.21 0.98 10.29
CA THR A 53 -6.48 1.77 9.08
C THR A 53 -7.51 2.86 9.37
N GLY A 54 -8.58 2.55 10.11
CA GLY A 54 -9.56 3.53 10.57
C GLY A 54 -8.94 4.67 11.39
N MET A 55 -8.05 4.34 12.33
CA MET A 55 -7.31 5.34 13.12
C MET A 55 -6.42 6.22 12.23
N LEU A 56 -5.71 5.62 11.26
CA LEU A 56 -4.89 6.38 10.31
C LEU A 56 -5.75 7.33 9.46
N LEU A 57 -6.92 6.88 8.98
CA LEU A 57 -7.86 7.73 8.24
C LEU A 57 -8.35 8.91 9.10
N MET A 58 -8.64 8.69 10.39
CA MET A 58 -8.99 9.78 11.30
C MET A 58 -7.84 10.78 11.45
N ILE A 59 -6.60 10.30 11.66
CA ILE A 59 -5.43 11.18 11.80
C ILE A 59 -5.25 12.02 10.53
N CYS A 60 -5.41 11.43 9.34
CA CYS A 60 -5.42 12.16 8.07
C CYS A 60 -6.55 13.20 8.01
N GLY A 61 -7.75 12.86 8.48
CA GLY A 61 -8.89 13.77 8.56
C GLY A 61 -8.65 14.96 9.50
N PHE A 62 -8.13 14.73 10.70
CA PHE A 62 -7.75 15.78 11.65
C PHE A 62 -6.62 16.65 11.12
N TYR A 63 -5.61 16.07 10.47
CA TYR A 63 -4.55 16.83 9.80
C TYR A 63 -5.11 17.72 8.68
N SER A 64 -6.06 17.20 7.89
CA SER A 64 -6.75 17.97 6.86
C SER A 64 -7.61 19.10 7.45
N LEU A 65 -8.17 18.93 8.65
CA LEU A 65 -8.84 20.02 9.38
C LEU A 65 -7.86 21.06 9.90
N TYR A 66 -6.72 20.63 10.44
CA TYR A 66 -5.68 21.52 10.93
C TYR A 66 -5.10 22.39 9.80
N SER A 67 -4.89 21.81 8.61
CA SER A 67 -4.37 22.56 7.46
C SER A 67 -5.30 23.71 7.02
N LEU A 68 -6.61 23.58 7.20
CA LEU A 68 -7.58 24.65 6.93
C LEU A 68 -7.40 25.88 7.83
N ILE A 69 -6.90 25.68 9.05
CA ILE A 69 -6.66 26.75 10.03
C ILE A 69 -5.32 27.44 9.73
N VAL A 70 -4.31 26.68 9.31
CA VAL A 70 -2.97 27.21 8.99
C VAL A 70 -2.98 28.02 7.69
N PHE A 71 -3.65 27.53 6.64
CA PHE A 71 -3.66 28.17 5.32
C PHE A 71 -4.89 29.05 5.09
N ARG A 72 -5.07 30.08 5.94
CA ARG A 72 -6.26 30.97 5.86
C ARG A 72 -6.38 31.79 4.56
N GLN A 73 -5.28 31.98 3.83
CA GLN A 73 -5.23 32.81 2.62
C GLN A 73 -5.74 32.11 1.35
N GLN A 74 -6.24 30.88 1.45
CA GLN A 74 -6.62 30.08 0.29
C GLN A 74 -8.02 30.44 -0.24
N HIS A 75 -8.21 30.37 -1.57
CA HIS A 75 -9.50 30.61 -2.22
C HIS A 75 -10.64 29.79 -1.60
N TRP A 76 -11.82 30.41 -1.46
CA TRP A 76 -13.00 29.82 -0.80
C TRP A 76 -13.36 28.42 -1.34
N LYS A 77 -13.27 28.20 -2.65
CA LYS A 77 -13.53 26.88 -3.27
C LYS A 77 -12.60 25.79 -2.76
N SER A 78 -11.30 26.09 -2.64
CA SER A 78 -10.32 25.12 -2.14
C SER A 78 -10.54 24.80 -0.66
N ARG A 79 -10.97 25.79 0.12
CA ARG A 79 -11.32 25.60 1.53
C ARG A 79 -12.52 24.67 1.71
N LEU A 80 -13.57 24.85 0.90
CA LEU A 80 -14.75 23.97 0.93
C LEU A 80 -14.39 22.53 0.56
N VAL A 81 -13.60 22.34 -0.50
CA VAL A 81 -13.15 21.00 -0.92
C VAL A 81 -12.34 20.32 0.19
N ALA A 82 -11.36 21.02 0.78
CA ALA A 82 -10.57 20.48 1.87
C ALA A 82 -11.39 20.20 3.14
N LEU A 83 -12.42 20.99 3.43
CA LEU A 83 -13.36 20.71 4.53
C LEU A 83 -14.19 19.45 4.27
N ILE A 84 -14.72 19.29 3.05
CA ILE A 84 -15.47 18.09 2.65
C ILE A 84 -14.60 16.85 2.79
N PHE A 85 -13.35 16.91 2.28
CA PHE A 85 -12.41 15.80 2.46
C PHE A 85 -12.12 15.55 3.94
N ALA A 86 -11.81 16.59 4.74
CA ALA A 86 -11.52 16.37 6.15
C ALA A 86 -12.66 15.65 6.89
N ILE A 87 -13.91 16.08 6.66
CA ILE A 87 -15.09 15.43 7.22
C ILE A 87 -15.22 13.99 6.70
N ALA A 88 -15.09 13.78 5.39
CA ALA A 88 -15.20 12.45 4.78
C ALA A 88 -14.19 11.46 5.37
N TRP A 89 -12.93 11.87 5.54
CA TRP A 89 -11.87 11.03 6.11
C TRP A 89 -12.11 10.72 7.59
N ILE A 90 -12.59 11.69 8.39
CA ILE A 90 -12.96 11.44 9.79
C ILE A 90 -14.13 10.45 9.88
N VAL A 91 -15.19 10.66 9.09
CA VAL A 91 -16.38 9.79 9.11
C VAL A 91 -16.04 8.37 8.63
N LEU A 92 -15.23 8.23 7.58
CA LEU A 92 -14.74 6.93 7.12
C LEU A 92 -13.89 6.25 8.18
N GLY A 93 -12.94 6.97 8.79
CA GLY A 93 -12.11 6.44 9.88
C GLY A 93 -12.94 5.99 11.07
N LEU A 94 -13.93 6.78 11.48
CA LEU A 94 -14.86 6.43 12.55
C LEU A 94 -15.71 5.21 12.24
N SER A 95 -16.19 5.09 11.00
CA SER A 95 -16.95 3.91 10.55
C SER A 95 -16.13 2.62 10.67
N PHE A 96 -14.84 2.68 10.37
CA PHE A 96 -13.92 1.54 10.48
C PHE A 96 -13.63 1.16 11.95
N VAL A 97 -13.45 2.16 12.82
CA VAL A 97 -13.14 1.92 14.24
C VAL A 97 -14.36 1.39 14.99
N VAL A 98 -15.55 1.93 14.73
CA VAL A 98 -16.79 1.50 15.38
C VAL A 98 -17.20 0.10 14.90
N ASN A 99 -17.09 -0.18 13.60
CA ASN A 99 -17.43 -1.47 13.01
C ASN A 99 -16.29 -1.98 12.12
N PRO A 100 -15.31 -2.70 12.68
CA PRO A 100 -14.16 -3.23 11.93
C PRO A 100 -14.57 -4.10 10.75
N LEU A 101 -15.66 -4.86 10.85
CA LEU A 101 -16.20 -5.68 9.76
C LEU A 101 -16.63 -4.85 8.54
N ASN A 102 -17.19 -3.66 8.77
CA ASN A 102 -17.50 -2.73 7.69
C ASN A 102 -16.20 -2.21 7.07
N GLY A 103 -15.20 -1.91 7.90
CA GLY A 103 -13.86 -1.54 7.43
C GLY A 103 -13.21 -2.61 6.55
N MET A 104 -13.26 -3.87 6.95
CA MET A 104 -12.76 -5.00 6.14
C MET A 104 -13.50 -5.12 4.81
N SER A 105 -14.82 -4.94 4.81
CA SER A 105 -15.64 -4.98 3.58
C SER A 105 -15.31 -3.81 2.64
N SER A 106 -15.17 -2.60 3.19
CA SER A 106 -14.74 -1.42 2.42
C SER A 106 -13.33 -1.59 1.85
N LEU A 107 -12.40 -2.16 2.62
CA LEU A 107 -11.05 -2.49 2.13
C LEU A 107 -11.08 -3.53 1.03
N ALA A 108 -11.89 -4.59 1.15
CA ALA A 108 -12.02 -5.59 0.09
C ALA A 108 -12.45 -4.97 -1.25
N ILE A 109 -13.46 -4.10 -1.22
CA ILE A 109 -13.92 -3.37 -2.42
C ILE A 109 -12.81 -2.44 -2.94
N LEU A 110 -12.14 -1.72 -2.05
CA LEU A 110 -11.05 -0.81 -2.41
C LEU A 110 -9.91 -1.56 -3.10
N PHE A 111 -9.44 -2.67 -2.53
CA PHE A 111 -8.39 -3.48 -3.13
C PHE A 111 -8.86 -4.09 -4.45
N GLY A 112 -10.08 -4.62 -4.54
CA GLY A 112 -10.66 -5.07 -5.81
C GLY A 112 -10.58 -4.00 -6.90
N PHE A 113 -10.97 -2.76 -6.57
CA PHE A 113 -10.88 -1.63 -7.49
C PHE A 113 -9.42 -1.25 -7.84
N LEU A 114 -8.52 -1.25 -6.85
CA LEU A 114 -7.09 -0.99 -7.07
C LEU A 114 -6.46 -2.04 -7.98
N PHE A 115 -6.86 -3.30 -7.86
CA PHE A 115 -6.43 -4.38 -8.75
C PHE A 115 -6.98 -4.20 -10.17
N VAL A 116 -8.23 -3.75 -10.35
CA VAL A 116 -8.75 -3.39 -11.68
C VAL A 116 -7.92 -2.28 -12.30
N LEU A 117 -7.69 -1.18 -11.58
CA LEU A 117 -6.90 -0.05 -12.07
C LEU A 117 -5.45 -0.44 -12.37
N GLY A 118 -4.83 -1.21 -11.48
CA GLY A 118 -3.47 -1.73 -11.65
C GLY A 118 -3.36 -2.66 -12.86
N GLY A 119 -4.31 -3.58 -13.02
CA GLY A 119 -4.37 -4.51 -14.15
C GLY A 119 -4.54 -3.80 -15.49
N ILE A 120 -5.49 -2.87 -15.59
CA ILE A 120 -5.68 -2.04 -16.80
C ILE A 120 -4.40 -1.24 -17.10
N SER A 121 -3.82 -0.58 -16.08
CA SER A 121 -2.61 0.22 -16.24
C SER A 121 -1.44 -0.62 -16.75
N ARG A 122 -1.23 -1.82 -16.20
CA ARG A 122 -0.17 -2.75 -16.63
C ARG A 122 -0.40 -3.27 -18.04
N ILE A 123 -1.63 -3.63 -18.41
CA ILE A 123 -1.96 -4.07 -19.78
C ILE A 123 -1.70 -2.94 -20.78
N VAL A 124 -2.21 -1.74 -20.51
CA VAL A 124 -2.02 -0.55 -21.37
C VAL A 124 -0.54 -0.25 -21.54
N ASN A 125 0.23 -0.24 -20.44
CA ASN A 125 1.67 -0.03 -20.50
C ASN A 125 2.38 -1.12 -21.31
N GLY A 126 2.03 -2.39 -21.11
CA GLY A 126 2.59 -3.51 -21.88
C GLY A 126 2.28 -3.45 -23.38
N CYS A 127 1.10 -2.97 -23.76
CA CYS A 127 0.73 -2.72 -25.15
C CYS A 127 1.54 -1.56 -25.77
N GLN A 128 1.75 -0.48 -25.01
CA GLN A 128 2.56 0.67 -25.47
C GLN A 128 4.04 0.32 -25.59
N THR A 129 4.58 -0.49 -24.67
CA THR A 129 5.99 -0.88 -24.66
C THR A 129 6.25 -2.20 -25.41
N ARG A 130 5.39 -2.61 -26.35
CA ARG A 130 5.50 -3.92 -27.04
C ARG A 130 6.87 -4.19 -27.69
N LYS A 131 7.61 -3.14 -28.08
CA LYS A 131 8.96 -3.25 -28.66
C LYS A 131 10.08 -3.48 -27.61
N GLN A 132 9.79 -3.32 -26.32
CA GLN A 132 10.75 -3.49 -25.23
C GLN A 132 10.67 -4.92 -24.67
N SER A 133 11.83 -5.48 -24.33
CA SER A 133 11.93 -6.78 -23.67
C SER A 133 11.16 -6.75 -22.35
N GLY A 134 10.27 -7.74 -22.13
CA GLY A 134 9.43 -7.83 -20.93
C GLY A 134 7.99 -7.33 -21.09
N ALA A 135 7.61 -6.78 -22.25
CA ALA A 135 6.23 -6.34 -22.49
C ALA A 135 5.19 -7.45 -22.30
N GLY A 136 5.48 -8.67 -22.78
CA GLY A 136 4.61 -9.83 -22.60
C GLY A 136 4.37 -10.19 -21.13
N TRP A 137 5.41 -10.10 -20.30
CA TRP A 137 5.29 -10.34 -18.85
C TRP A 137 4.42 -9.29 -18.16
N ASN A 138 4.55 -8.02 -18.54
CA ASN A 138 3.73 -6.96 -17.96
C ASN A 138 2.23 -7.11 -18.32
N ILE A 139 1.93 -7.53 -19.56
CA ILE A 139 0.54 -7.85 -19.96
C ILE A 139 0.01 -9.05 -19.17
N PHE A 140 0.81 -10.11 -19.02
CA PHE A 140 0.41 -11.31 -18.28
C PHE A 140 0.12 -11.01 -16.81
N ILE A 141 0.97 -10.22 -16.15
CA ILE A 141 0.77 -9.78 -14.76
C ILE A 141 -0.50 -8.90 -14.67
N GLY A 142 -0.71 -7.98 -15.61
CA GLY A 142 -1.92 -7.17 -15.63
C GLY A 142 -3.21 -7.99 -15.82
N LEU A 143 -3.15 -9.07 -16.60
CA LEU A 143 -4.28 -9.99 -16.76
C LEU A 143 -4.56 -10.78 -15.47
N LEU A 144 -3.51 -11.21 -14.76
CA LEU A 144 -3.64 -11.84 -13.44
C LEU A 144 -4.29 -10.88 -12.44
N ASP A 145 -3.89 -9.61 -12.42
CA ASP A 145 -4.50 -8.60 -11.54
C ASP A 145 -6.01 -8.45 -11.81
N LEU A 146 -6.41 -8.41 -13.08
CA LEU A 146 -7.83 -8.34 -13.46
C LEU A 146 -8.60 -9.60 -13.08
N LEU A 147 -7.98 -10.77 -13.25
CA LEU A 147 -8.57 -12.04 -12.85
C LEU A 147 -8.79 -12.06 -11.33
N ILE A 148 -7.77 -11.68 -10.56
CA ILE A 148 -7.85 -11.60 -9.09
C ILE A 148 -8.93 -10.59 -8.68
N ALA A 149 -9.00 -9.42 -9.33
CA ALA A 149 -10.03 -8.43 -9.06
C ALA A 149 -11.45 -8.98 -9.30
N CYS A 150 -11.65 -9.66 -10.43
CA CYS A 150 -12.94 -10.25 -10.78
C CYS A 150 -13.36 -11.31 -9.75
N LEU A 151 -12.44 -12.20 -9.37
CA LEU A 151 -12.70 -13.21 -8.34
C LEU A 151 -13.01 -12.55 -6.99
N TRP A 152 -12.26 -11.53 -6.59
CA TRP A 152 -12.44 -10.86 -5.31
C TRP A 152 -13.78 -10.13 -5.23
N LEU A 153 -14.18 -9.42 -6.29
CA LEU A 153 -15.47 -8.72 -6.32
C LEU A 153 -16.67 -9.69 -6.39
N ALA A 154 -16.47 -10.92 -6.85
CA ALA A 154 -17.50 -11.97 -6.85
C ALA A 154 -17.61 -12.75 -5.54
N MET A 155 -16.67 -12.58 -4.60
CA MET A 155 -16.66 -13.31 -3.33
C MET A 155 -17.71 -12.79 -2.33
N ASN A 156 -18.25 -13.72 -1.54
CA ASN A 156 -19.12 -13.39 -0.42
C ASN A 156 -18.38 -12.55 0.63
N PRO A 157 -19.06 -11.71 1.44
CA PRO A 157 -18.42 -10.84 2.42
C PRO A 157 -17.45 -11.58 3.36
N GLN A 158 -17.83 -12.74 3.88
CA GLN A 158 -16.99 -13.54 4.78
C GLN A 158 -15.72 -14.06 4.10
N GLN A 159 -15.80 -14.46 2.84
CA GLN A 159 -14.63 -14.90 2.06
C GLN A 159 -13.72 -13.71 1.74
N SER A 160 -14.32 -12.58 1.38
CA SER A 160 -13.62 -11.32 1.12
C SER A 160 -12.82 -10.84 2.32
N TRP A 161 -13.31 -11.05 3.55
CA TRP A 161 -12.60 -10.73 4.80
C TRP A 161 -11.35 -11.58 5.02
N LEU A 162 -11.42 -12.88 4.71
CA LEU A 162 -10.25 -13.75 4.80
C LEU A 162 -9.24 -13.43 3.70
N PHE A 163 -9.74 -13.18 2.48
CA PHE A 163 -8.92 -12.89 1.32
C PHE A 163 -8.17 -11.56 1.48
N ILE A 164 -8.81 -10.50 1.97
CA ILE A 164 -8.15 -9.21 2.22
C ILE A 164 -7.00 -9.35 3.22
N THR A 165 -7.21 -10.08 4.31
CA THR A 165 -6.19 -10.24 5.34
C THR A 165 -5.05 -11.12 4.86
N ALA A 166 -5.37 -12.23 4.20
CA ALA A 166 -4.35 -13.08 3.59
C ALA A 166 -3.52 -12.30 2.56
N PHE A 167 -4.18 -11.50 1.71
CA PHE A 167 -3.52 -10.65 0.73
C PHE A 167 -2.56 -9.66 1.40
N ILE A 168 -3.01 -8.92 2.42
CA ILE A 168 -2.14 -7.99 3.17
C ILE A 168 -0.98 -8.74 3.81
N GLY A 169 -1.20 -9.90 4.42
CA GLY A 169 -0.14 -10.72 5.02
C GLY A 169 0.92 -11.16 4.01
N VAL A 170 0.48 -11.61 2.83
CA VAL A 170 1.36 -12.02 1.72
C VAL A 170 2.15 -10.82 1.18
N GLU A 171 1.50 -9.67 0.98
CA GLU A 171 2.16 -8.42 0.56
C GLU A 171 3.24 -7.97 1.55
N MET A 172 3.00 -8.12 2.86
CA MET A 172 3.99 -7.82 3.89
C MET A 172 5.22 -8.74 3.81
N ILE A 173 5.01 -10.04 3.53
CA ILE A 173 6.11 -11.00 3.34
C ILE A 173 6.91 -10.68 2.08
N PHE A 174 6.25 -10.42 0.95
CA PHE A 174 6.94 -10.02 -0.27
C PHE A 174 7.71 -8.71 -0.09
N SER A 175 7.13 -7.75 0.63
CA SER A 175 7.80 -6.49 0.99
C SER A 175 9.04 -6.72 1.86
N ALA A 176 8.96 -7.64 2.83
CA ALA A 176 10.11 -8.03 3.66
C ALA A 176 11.24 -8.64 2.81
N ILE A 177 10.92 -9.56 1.90
CA ILE A 177 11.89 -10.17 0.98
C ILE A 177 12.52 -9.09 0.09
N GLY A 178 11.71 -8.17 -0.45
CA GLY A 178 12.20 -7.04 -1.26
C GLY A 178 13.21 -6.17 -0.54
N LEU A 179 12.96 -5.84 0.73
CA LEU A 179 13.89 -5.09 1.57
C LEU A 179 15.19 -5.87 1.85
N LEU A 180 15.11 -7.18 2.06
CA LEU A 180 16.30 -8.04 2.24
C LEU A 180 17.14 -8.15 0.96
N VAL A 181 16.51 -8.26 -0.20
CA VAL A 181 17.19 -8.27 -1.50
C VAL A 181 17.86 -6.93 -1.77
N LEU A 182 17.19 -5.81 -1.51
CA LEU A 182 17.77 -4.47 -1.64
C LEU A 182 18.97 -4.30 -0.70
N ARG A 183 18.86 -4.78 0.54
CA ARG A 183 19.96 -4.82 1.52
C ARG A 183 21.16 -5.63 1.01
N ASN A 184 20.92 -6.77 0.37
CA ASN A 184 21.98 -7.62 -0.17
C ASN A 184 22.65 -6.98 -1.40
N LYS A 185 21.89 -6.37 -2.31
CA LYS A 185 22.46 -5.61 -3.45
C LYS A 185 23.36 -4.46 -2.97
N MET A 186 22.92 -3.77 -1.92
CA MET A 186 23.72 -2.75 -1.23
C MET A 186 25.00 -3.33 -0.59
N LYS A 187 25.03 -4.59 -0.16
CA LYS A 187 26.25 -5.25 0.35
C LYS A 187 27.29 -5.44 -0.75
N HIS A 188 26.88 -5.85 -1.94
CA HIS A 188 27.77 -6.08 -3.07
C HIS A 188 28.27 -4.79 -3.72
N ALA A 189 27.50 -3.69 -3.67
CA ALA A 189 27.97 -2.39 -4.16
C ALA A 189 29.14 -1.79 -3.34
N GLN A 190 29.47 -2.37 -2.18
CA GLN A 190 30.61 -1.98 -1.34
C GLN A 190 31.84 -2.89 -1.49
N ALA A 191 31.72 -4.03 -2.20
CA ALA A 191 32.80 -4.99 -2.41
C ALA A 191 33.38 -4.82 -3.81
#